data_AF-A0A9P3Q4F9-F1
#
_entry.id   AF-A0A9P3Q4F9-F1
#
_cell.length_a   1.000
_cell.length_b   1.000
_cell.length_c   1.000
_cell.angle_alpha   90.00
_cell.angle_beta   90.00
_cell.angle_gamma   90.00
#
_symmetry.space_group_name_H-M   'P 1'
#
loop_
_entity.id
_entity.type
_entity.pdbx_description
1 polymer ?
#
loop_
_entity_poly.entity_id
_entity_poly.type
_entity_poly.pdbx_seq_one_letter_code
_entity_poly.pdbx_strand_id
1 'polypeptide(L)'
;MKLERPTHVRKSNRSSGWLSEFTEEIPGQIAAGINRLGDGEYTIYSIYPLPPDAAYDETIYPDEWVQTTGIAPDRLTVEIRRLDSDGFYRVYTIGHPTTETDSEATEPIRNGDNSYLVRPAEVLSATEAIDLFQHFYDHHGVPSGWELREQPEFTMAADASATAATKPGAGISRDTPASSPATTTSRTAPKKEPAHDKLESRRQTRSS
;
A
#
# COMPACT_ATOMS: atom_id res chain seq x y z
N MET A 1 3.25 -7.08 27.31
CA MET A 1 3.59 -8.50 27.54
C MET A 1 4.63 -8.90 26.50
N LYS A 2 5.68 -9.61 26.90
CA LYS A 2 6.65 -10.14 25.95
C LYS A 2 6.14 -11.44 25.32
N LEU A 3 6.19 -11.52 23.99
CA LEU A 3 5.95 -12.70 23.18
C LEU A 3 7.22 -13.57 23.13
N GLU A 4 7.06 -14.88 22.92
CA GLU A 4 8.20 -15.78 22.72
C GLU A 4 8.97 -15.46 21.43
N ARG A 5 8.26 -14.94 20.42
CA ARG A 5 8.79 -14.45 19.15
C ARG A 5 7.83 -13.44 18.52
N PRO A 6 8.26 -12.65 17.54
CA PRO A 6 7.35 -11.85 16.73
C PRO A 6 6.36 -12.74 15.97
N THR A 7 5.15 -12.22 15.78
CA THR A 7 4.06 -12.91 15.07
C THR A 7 3.81 -12.35 13.68
N HIS A 8 4.35 -11.16 13.38
CA HIS A 8 4.07 -10.43 12.16
C HIS A 8 5.33 -9.75 11.63
N VAL A 9 5.36 -9.59 10.31
CA VAL A 9 6.33 -8.76 9.60
C VAL A 9 5.67 -7.44 9.25
N ARG A 10 6.41 -6.35 9.35
CA ARG A 10 6.09 -5.06 8.73
C ARG A 10 6.93 -4.87 7.47
N LYS A 11 6.32 -4.32 6.42
CA LYS A 11 6.98 -4.06 5.15
C LYS A 11 6.55 -2.71 4.57
N SER A 12 7.51 -2.02 3.98
CA SER A 12 7.35 -0.78 3.23
C SER A 12 8.13 -0.89 1.92
N ASN A 13 8.01 0.12 1.05
CA ASN A 13 8.82 0.21 -0.17
C ASN A 13 10.34 0.34 0.10
N ARG A 14 10.75 0.68 1.33
CA ARG A 14 12.17 0.91 1.69
C ARG A 14 12.76 -0.11 2.65
N SER A 15 11.92 -0.85 3.38
CA SER A 15 12.38 -1.75 4.43
C SER A 15 11.37 -2.84 4.75
N SER A 16 11.88 -3.97 5.25
CA SER A 16 11.10 -5.04 5.85
C SER A 16 11.72 -5.38 7.21
N GLY A 17 10.92 -5.89 8.13
CA GLY A 17 11.41 -6.38 9.41
C GLY A 17 10.28 -6.87 10.29
N TRP A 18 10.60 -7.62 11.33
CA TRP A 18 9.60 -8.12 12.26
C TRP A 18 8.99 -6.98 13.09
N LEU A 19 7.72 -7.12 13.45
CA LEU A 19 7.10 -6.30 14.50
C LEU A 19 7.69 -6.69 15.86
N SER A 20 7.47 -5.84 16.87
CA SER A 20 8.04 -6.03 18.21
C SER A 20 7.60 -7.36 18.85
N GLU A 21 8.48 -7.91 19.70
CA GLU A 21 8.13 -8.97 20.64
C GLU A 21 7.32 -8.44 21.84
N PHE A 22 7.24 -7.12 22.03
CA PHE A 22 6.49 -6.50 23.12
C PHE A 22 5.15 -6.01 22.61
N THR A 23 4.06 -6.64 23.06
CA THR A 23 2.70 -6.32 22.60
C THR A 23 2.31 -4.85 22.79
N GLU A 24 2.85 -4.21 23.83
CA GLU A 24 2.65 -2.80 24.16
C GLU A 24 3.29 -1.83 23.15
N GLU A 25 4.29 -2.27 22.39
CA GLU A 25 4.98 -1.44 21.38
C GLU A 25 4.31 -1.53 20.01
N ILE A 26 3.52 -2.58 19.76
CA ILE A 26 2.95 -2.89 18.45
C ILE A 26 2.02 -1.79 17.93
N PRO A 27 1.06 -1.26 18.73
CA PRO A 27 0.22 -0.14 18.28
C PRO A 27 1.06 1.07 17.86
N GLY A 28 2.11 1.40 18.63
CA GLY A 28 3.02 2.50 18.32
C GLY A 28 3.83 2.26 17.03
N GLN A 29 4.25 1.02 16.76
CA GLN A 29 4.96 0.67 15.54
C GLN A 29 4.07 0.73 14.28
N ILE A 30 2.82 0.29 14.40
CA ILE A 30 1.81 0.40 13.32
C ILE A 30 1.54 1.88 13.03
N ALA A 31 1.25 2.67 14.07
CA ALA A 31 1.00 4.10 13.95
C ALA A 31 2.19 4.85 13.33
N ALA A 32 3.42 4.57 13.78
CA ALA A 32 4.62 5.17 13.21
C ALA A 32 4.83 4.76 11.74
N GLY A 33 4.52 3.51 11.38
CA GLY A 33 4.63 3.02 10.01
C GLY A 33 3.68 3.71 9.05
N ILE A 34 2.40 3.85 9.43
CA ILE A 34 1.38 4.48 8.60
C ILE A 34 1.62 5.99 8.47
N ASN A 35 1.94 6.68 9.57
CA ASN A 35 2.16 8.13 9.54
C ASN A 35 3.34 8.56 8.66
N ARG A 36 4.34 7.69 8.47
CA ARG A 36 5.47 7.94 7.55
C ARG A 36 5.08 8.07 6.08
N LEU A 37 3.88 7.62 5.69
CA LEU A 37 3.35 7.85 4.35
C LEU A 37 3.09 9.35 4.07
N GLY A 38 2.96 10.17 5.12
CA GLY A 38 2.88 11.63 4.99
C GLY A 38 4.21 12.31 4.67
N ASP A 39 5.35 11.64 4.87
CA ASP A 39 6.68 12.22 4.70
C ASP A 39 7.11 12.32 3.22
N GLY A 40 6.36 11.70 2.31
CA GLY A 40 6.66 11.66 0.87
C GLY A 40 7.79 10.69 0.47
N GLU A 41 8.45 10.06 1.44
CA GLU A 41 9.51 9.06 1.20
C GLU A 41 8.99 7.63 1.06
N TYR A 42 7.87 7.36 1.74
CA TYR A 42 7.24 6.05 1.79
C TYR A 42 5.96 6.08 0.99
N THR A 43 5.71 5.00 0.27
CA THR A 43 4.59 4.94 -0.67
C THR A 43 3.60 3.84 -0.28
N ILE A 44 4.06 2.83 0.46
CA ILE A 44 3.23 1.75 1.01
C ILE A 44 3.67 1.39 2.44
N TYR A 45 2.72 0.92 3.24
CA TYR A 45 2.97 0.22 4.50
C TYR A 45 2.07 -1.01 4.58
N SER A 46 2.61 -2.14 5.01
CA SER A 46 1.88 -3.40 5.12
C SER A 46 2.35 -4.21 6.32
N ILE A 47 1.46 -5.04 6.85
CA ILE A 47 1.80 -6.09 7.81
C ILE A 47 1.21 -7.42 7.37
N TYR A 48 1.88 -8.52 7.73
CA TYR A 48 1.42 -9.87 7.43
C TYR A 48 1.94 -10.87 8.46
N PRO A 49 1.25 -12.03 8.63
CA PRO A 49 1.67 -13.06 9.57
C PRO A 49 3.08 -13.57 9.25
N LEU A 50 3.90 -13.74 10.28
CA LEU A 50 5.21 -14.38 10.19
C LEU A 50 5.00 -15.90 10.32
N PRO A 51 5.41 -16.72 9.35
CA PRO A 51 5.34 -18.17 9.49
C PRO A 51 6.07 -18.65 10.76
N PRO A 52 5.54 -19.66 11.45
CA PRO A 52 6.07 -20.09 12.75
C PRO A 52 7.50 -20.64 12.68
N ASP A 53 7.95 -21.07 11.51
CA ASP A 53 9.28 -21.62 11.22
C ASP A 53 10.18 -20.65 10.45
N ALA A 54 9.71 -19.45 10.13
CA ALA A 54 10.47 -18.50 9.33
C ALA A 54 11.75 -18.02 10.04
N ALA A 55 12.86 -18.04 9.30
CA ALA A 55 14.14 -17.48 9.73
C ALA A 55 14.19 -15.95 9.55
N TYR A 56 15.08 -15.27 10.27
CA TYR A 56 15.15 -13.80 10.28
C TYR A 56 15.51 -13.18 8.91
N ASP A 57 16.34 -13.86 8.13
CA ASP A 57 16.80 -13.43 6.80
C ASP A 57 15.98 -14.04 5.65
N GLU A 58 14.93 -14.78 5.97
CA GLU A 58 14.08 -15.42 4.98
C GLU A 58 13.18 -14.40 4.26
N THR A 59 13.14 -14.49 2.93
CA THR A 59 12.19 -13.71 2.14
C THR A 59 10.83 -14.40 2.18
N ILE A 60 9.88 -13.77 2.87
CA ILE A 60 8.52 -14.28 3.03
C ILE A 60 7.62 -13.74 1.91
N TYR A 61 6.84 -14.65 1.31
CA TYR A 61 5.79 -14.33 0.36
C TYR A 61 4.44 -14.63 1.03
N PRO A 62 3.80 -13.63 1.65
CA PRO A 62 2.60 -13.86 2.43
C PRO A 62 1.38 -14.10 1.55
N ASP A 63 0.59 -15.11 1.91
CA ASP A 63 -0.71 -15.36 1.29
C ASP A 63 -1.78 -14.36 1.78
N GLU A 64 -1.62 -13.83 2.99
CA GLU A 64 -2.54 -12.89 3.65
C GLU A 64 -1.80 -11.67 4.17
N TRP A 65 -2.38 -10.48 3.99
CA TRP A 65 -1.77 -9.22 4.40
C TRP A 65 -2.81 -8.11 4.50
N VAL A 66 -2.48 -7.06 5.24
CA VAL A 66 -3.15 -5.75 5.16
C VAL A 66 -2.13 -4.71 4.72
N GLN A 67 -2.54 -3.82 3.81
CA GLN A 67 -1.69 -2.80 3.21
C GLN A 67 -2.42 -1.47 3.15
N THR A 68 -1.68 -0.38 3.27
CA THR A 68 -2.17 0.96 2.98
C THR A 68 -1.18 1.72 2.10
N THR A 69 -1.74 2.62 1.29
CA THR A 69 -1.03 3.58 0.46
C THR A 69 -1.79 4.91 0.46
N GLY A 70 -1.15 5.97 -0.01
CA GLY A 70 -1.71 7.32 0.02
C GLY A 70 -0.80 8.30 0.75
N ILE A 71 -1.39 9.42 1.14
CA ILE A 71 -0.72 10.50 1.86
C ILE A 71 -1.42 10.67 3.21
N ALA A 72 -0.76 10.21 4.28
CA ALA A 72 -1.21 10.47 5.64
C ALA A 72 -1.16 11.99 5.95
N PRO A 73 -2.03 12.52 6.83
CA PRO A 73 -2.94 11.78 7.68
C PRO A 73 -4.34 11.54 7.10
N ASP A 74 -4.72 12.17 5.98
CA ASP A 74 -6.16 12.26 5.63
C ASP A 74 -6.55 11.51 4.35
N ARG A 75 -5.57 10.99 3.60
CA ARG A 75 -5.82 10.52 2.24
C ARG A 75 -5.14 9.19 1.95
N LEU A 76 -5.54 8.18 2.71
CA LEU A 76 -5.10 6.81 2.59
C LEU A 76 -6.19 5.93 1.97
N THR A 77 -5.79 4.80 1.43
CA THR A 77 -6.71 3.69 1.16
C THR A 77 -6.11 2.42 1.76
N VAL A 78 -6.96 1.48 2.17
CA VAL A 78 -6.56 0.24 2.83
C VAL A 78 -7.07 -0.95 2.04
N GLU A 79 -6.18 -1.91 1.82
CA GLU A 79 -6.47 -3.18 1.18
C GLU A 79 -6.17 -4.33 2.13
N ILE A 80 -6.98 -5.38 2.07
CA ILE A 80 -6.73 -6.65 2.75
C ILE A 80 -6.75 -7.78 1.73
N ARG A 81 -5.78 -8.68 1.85
CA ARG A 81 -5.80 -9.99 1.21
C ARG A 81 -6.03 -11.07 2.25
N ARG A 82 -7.04 -11.91 2.03
CA ARG A 82 -7.40 -12.99 2.95
C ARG A 82 -7.89 -14.23 2.21
N LEU A 83 -7.86 -15.37 2.90
CA LEU A 83 -8.53 -16.59 2.45
C LEU A 83 -10.02 -16.54 2.82
N ASP A 84 -10.90 -16.69 1.83
CA ASP A 84 -12.33 -16.83 2.08
C ASP A 84 -12.74 -18.30 2.24
N SER A 85 -13.96 -18.51 2.76
CA SER A 85 -14.52 -19.83 3.07
C SER A 85 -14.72 -20.75 1.86
N ASP A 86 -14.70 -20.20 0.65
CA ASP A 86 -14.77 -20.95 -0.60
C ASP A 86 -13.39 -21.39 -1.13
N GLY A 87 -12.31 -21.12 -0.38
CA GLY A 87 -10.96 -21.56 -0.72
C GLY A 87 -10.22 -20.64 -1.69
N PHE A 88 -10.68 -19.41 -1.88
CA PHE A 88 -10.00 -18.42 -2.71
C PHE A 88 -9.36 -17.32 -1.87
N TYR A 89 -8.12 -16.99 -2.20
CA TYR A 89 -7.51 -15.73 -1.79
C TYR A 89 -8.09 -14.60 -2.61
N ARG A 90 -8.62 -13.59 -1.93
CA ARG A 90 -9.16 -12.37 -2.54
C ARG A 90 -8.51 -11.14 -1.95
N VAL A 91 -8.50 -10.08 -2.74
CA VAL A 91 -8.10 -8.73 -2.31
C VAL A 91 -9.35 -7.86 -2.25
N TYR A 92 -9.48 -7.13 -1.15
CA TYR A 92 -10.57 -6.19 -0.93
C TYR A 92 -10.02 -4.80 -0.62
N THR A 93 -10.59 -3.77 -1.24
CA THR A 93 -10.45 -2.40 -0.74
C THR A 93 -11.48 -2.18 0.36
N ILE A 94 -11.03 -1.67 1.50
CA ILE A 94 -11.85 -1.42 2.68
C ILE A 94 -12.36 0.02 2.64
N GLY A 95 -13.66 0.22 2.90
CA GLY A 95 -14.25 1.55 2.96
C GLY A 95 -15.39 1.66 3.97
N HIS A 96 -15.78 2.90 4.30
CA HIS A 96 -16.95 3.18 5.13
C HIS A 96 -18.22 2.59 4.50
N PRO A 97 -19.25 2.28 5.29
CA PRO A 97 -20.57 1.95 4.76
C PRO A 97 -21.09 3.04 3.82
N THR A 98 -21.43 2.65 2.59
CA THR A 98 -21.95 3.57 1.58
C THR A 98 -23.47 3.49 1.49
N THR A 99 -24.07 4.59 1.04
CA THR A 99 -25.43 4.56 0.48
C THR A 99 -25.30 4.44 -1.05
N GLU A 100 -26.31 3.90 -1.75
CA GLU A 100 -26.26 3.58 -3.20
C GLU A 100 -25.71 4.70 -4.10
N THR A 101 -25.77 5.96 -3.66
CA THR A 101 -25.33 7.15 -4.42
C THR A 101 -23.80 7.32 -4.50
N ASP A 102 -23.02 6.72 -3.58
CA ASP A 102 -21.55 6.88 -3.53
C ASP A 102 -20.78 5.84 -4.37
N SER A 103 -21.48 4.90 -4.99
CA SER A 103 -20.86 3.71 -5.61
C SER A 103 -20.08 3.99 -6.90
N GLU A 104 -20.38 5.08 -7.63
CA GLU A 104 -19.76 5.38 -8.93
C GLU A 104 -18.70 6.49 -8.89
N ALA A 105 -18.70 7.33 -7.85
CA ALA A 105 -17.68 8.37 -7.72
C ALA A 105 -16.32 7.74 -7.42
N THR A 106 -15.26 8.28 -8.03
CA THR A 106 -13.88 7.84 -7.75
C THR A 106 -12.97 9.01 -7.45
N GLU A 107 -12.14 8.86 -6.44
CA GLU A 107 -11.11 9.80 -6.02
C GLU A 107 -9.70 9.24 -6.24
N PRO A 108 -8.74 10.08 -6.67
CA PRO A 108 -7.37 9.63 -6.88
C PRO A 108 -6.60 9.53 -5.55
N ILE A 109 -6.06 8.36 -5.20
CA ILE A 109 -5.06 8.19 -4.14
C ILE A 109 -3.66 8.19 -4.77
N ARG A 110 -2.74 8.98 -4.22
CA ARG A 110 -1.36 9.09 -4.71
C ARG A 110 -0.46 8.04 -4.06
N ASN A 111 0.34 7.36 -4.86
CA ASN A 111 1.33 6.37 -4.42
C ASN A 111 2.65 6.58 -5.16
N GLY A 112 3.48 7.50 -4.66
CA GLY A 112 4.63 7.99 -5.41
C GLY A 112 4.19 8.59 -6.75
N ASP A 113 4.75 8.09 -7.86
CA ASP A 113 4.40 8.53 -9.21
C ASP A 113 3.08 7.92 -9.74
N ASN A 114 2.52 6.92 -9.04
CA ASN A 114 1.28 6.27 -9.40
C ASN A 114 0.06 6.94 -8.77
N SER A 115 -1.11 6.72 -9.36
CA SER A 115 -2.40 7.13 -8.80
C SER A 115 -3.41 6.00 -8.94
N TYR A 116 -4.15 5.70 -7.88
CA TYR A 116 -5.25 4.74 -7.86
C TYR A 116 -6.57 5.47 -7.78
N LEU A 117 -7.61 4.93 -8.41
CA LEU A 117 -8.97 5.44 -8.27
C LEU A 117 -9.71 4.56 -7.25
N VAL A 118 -10.19 5.18 -6.19
CA VAL A 118 -10.95 4.52 -5.11
C VAL A 118 -12.27 5.25 -4.91
N ARG A 119 -13.27 4.62 -4.31
CA ARG A 119 -14.52 5.33 -3.96
C ARG A 119 -14.25 6.37 -2.86
N PRO A 120 -15.04 7.45 -2.73
CA PRO A 120 -14.92 8.39 -1.63
C PRO A 120 -14.92 7.72 -0.25
N ALA A 121 -15.76 6.70 -0.04
CA ALA A 121 -15.79 5.92 1.19
C ALA A 121 -14.55 5.04 1.43
N GLU A 122 -13.70 4.86 0.42
CA GLU A 122 -12.44 4.11 0.51
C GLU A 122 -11.24 5.06 0.71
N VAL A 123 -11.52 6.33 1.01
CA VAL A 123 -10.53 7.33 1.45
C VAL A 123 -10.60 7.42 2.97
N LEU A 124 -9.56 6.94 3.62
CA LEU A 124 -9.46 6.80 5.07
C LEU A 124 -8.43 7.77 5.65
N SER A 125 -8.68 8.16 6.89
CA SER A 125 -7.69 8.80 7.75
C SER A 125 -6.66 7.79 8.26
N ALA A 126 -5.52 8.31 8.74
CA ALA A 126 -4.48 7.52 9.39
C ALA A 126 -5.00 6.83 10.65
N THR A 127 -5.87 7.48 11.43
CA THR A 127 -6.50 6.88 12.60
C THR A 127 -7.28 5.62 12.23
N GLU A 128 -8.12 5.70 11.20
CA GLU A 128 -8.92 4.56 10.74
C GLU A 128 -8.04 3.45 10.16
N ALA A 129 -7.01 3.80 9.38
CA ALA A 129 -6.05 2.84 8.87
C ALA A 129 -5.28 2.13 10.01
N ILE A 130 -4.90 2.86 11.06
CA ILE A 130 -4.24 2.30 12.25
C ILE A 130 -5.17 1.30 12.96
N ASP A 131 -6.45 1.66 13.14
CA ASP A 131 -7.43 0.78 13.77
C ASP A 131 -7.66 -0.51 12.95
N LEU A 132 -7.72 -0.40 11.61
CA LEU A 132 -7.82 -1.56 10.71
C LEU A 132 -6.58 -2.47 10.80
N PHE A 133 -5.38 -1.88 10.83
CA PHE A 133 -4.14 -2.65 10.96
C PHE A 133 -4.03 -3.33 12.32
N GLN A 134 -4.44 -2.64 13.39
CA GLN A 134 -4.46 -3.21 14.73
C GLN A 134 -5.45 -4.38 14.78
N HIS A 135 -6.65 -4.22 14.21
CA HIS A 135 -7.64 -5.30 14.15
C HIS A 135 -7.14 -6.50 13.33
N PHE A 136 -6.45 -6.26 12.21
CA PHE A 136 -5.84 -7.33 11.43
C PHE A 136 -4.76 -8.07 12.24
N TYR A 137 -3.90 -7.34 12.96
CA TYR A 137 -2.89 -7.95 13.83
C TYR A 137 -3.51 -8.86 14.91
N ASP A 138 -4.64 -8.45 15.49
CA ASP A 138 -5.30 -9.18 16.59
C ASP A 138 -6.22 -10.32 16.12
N HIS A 139 -6.82 -10.20 14.93
CA HIS A 139 -7.93 -11.06 14.49
C HIS A 139 -7.80 -11.62 13.07
N HIS A 140 -6.77 -11.25 12.31
CA HIS A 140 -6.58 -11.64 10.91
C HIS A 140 -7.81 -11.35 10.03
N GLY A 141 -8.46 -10.21 10.25
CA GLY A 141 -9.69 -9.84 9.54
C GLY A 141 -9.96 -8.35 9.51
N VAL A 142 -11.19 -8.00 9.15
CA VAL A 142 -11.71 -6.62 9.13
C VAL A 142 -12.85 -6.54 10.14
N PRO A 143 -12.93 -5.49 10.97
CA PRO A 143 -14.00 -5.35 11.94
C PRO A 143 -15.36 -5.21 11.24
N SER A 144 -16.43 -5.64 11.91
CA SER A 144 -17.79 -5.46 11.41
C SER A 144 -18.12 -3.98 11.21
N GLY A 145 -18.89 -3.66 10.16
CA GLY A 145 -19.30 -2.28 9.87
C GLY A 145 -18.40 -1.55 8.87
N TRP A 146 -17.42 -2.24 8.29
CA TRP A 146 -16.72 -1.78 7.08
C TRP A 146 -17.27 -2.49 5.85
N GLU A 147 -17.30 -1.78 4.73
CA GLU A 147 -17.57 -2.35 3.42
C GLU A 147 -16.30 -2.87 2.77
N LEU A 148 -16.44 -3.97 2.04
CA LEU A 148 -15.36 -4.62 1.30
C LEU A 148 -15.73 -4.64 -0.17
N ARG A 149 -14.99 -3.90 -0.99
CA ARG A 149 -15.08 -3.99 -2.45
C ARG A 149 -14.02 -4.95 -2.97
N GLU A 150 -14.46 -6.05 -3.57
CA GLU A 150 -13.57 -7.04 -4.18
C GLU A 150 -12.80 -6.43 -5.36
N GLN A 151 -11.52 -6.83 -5.48
CA GLN A 151 -10.66 -6.58 -6.62
C GLN A 151 -10.49 -7.91 -7.39
N PRO A 152 -11.44 -8.24 -8.29
CA PRO A 152 -11.61 -9.59 -8.83
C PRO A 152 -10.39 -10.10 -9.61
N GLU A 153 -9.59 -9.21 -10.19
CA GLU A 153 -8.39 -9.53 -10.96
C GLU A 153 -7.24 -10.09 -10.10
N PHE A 154 -7.34 -10.03 -8.76
CA PHE A 154 -6.38 -10.61 -7.82
C PHE A 154 -6.86 -11.90 -7.16
N THR A 155 -8.01 -12.41 -7.58
CA THR A 155 -8.56 -13.67 -7.06
C THR A 155 -7.68 -14.85 -7.45
N MET A 156 -7.28 -15.65 -6.48
CA MET A 156 -6.47 -16.85 -6.71
C MET A 156 -6.96 -18.02 -5.85
N ALA A 157 -7.09 -19.20 -6.46
CA ALA A 157 -7.40 -20.42 -5.70
C ALA A 157 -6.25 -20.77 -4.74
N ALA A 158 -6.56 -21.25 -3.54
CA ALA A 158 -5.56 -21.53 -2.51
C ALA A 158 -4.53 -22.60 -2.93
N ASP A 159 -4.95 -23.58 -3.71
CA ASP A 159 -4.08 -24.64 -4.24
C ASP A 159 -3.05 -24.11 -5.25
N ALA A 160 -3.41 -23.08 -6.03
CA ALA A 160 -2.52 -22.42 -6.95
C ALA A 160 -1.45 -21.56 -6.24
N SER A 161 -1.79 -20.97 -5.09
CA SER A 161 -0.85 -20.15 -4.29
C SER A 161 0.33 -20.99 -3.79
N ALA A 162 0.05 -22.18 -3.26
CA ALA A 162 1.07 -23.09 -2.74
C ALA A 162 2.12 -23.49 -3.80
N THR A 163 1.70 -23.67 -5.06
CA THR A 163 2.61 -24.03 -6.16
C THR A 163 3.54 -22.90 -6.62
N ALA A 164 3.20 -21.63 -6.37
CA ALA A 164 4.05 -20.50 -6.74
C ALA A 164 5.27 -20.36 -5.81
N ALA A 165 5.15 -20.80 -4.55
CA ALA A 165 6.21 -20.71 -3.55
C ALA A 165 7.34 -21.75 -3.72
N THR A 166 7.17 -22.80 -4.53
CA THR A 166 8.08 -23.98 -4.56
C THR A 166 9.09 -24.02 -5.72
N LYS A 167 9.24 -22.97 -6.55
CA LYS A 167 10.29 -22.97 -7.61
C LYS A 167 11.55 -22.20 -7.20
N PRO A 168 12.70 -22.87 -6.95
CA PRO A 168 13.96 -22.19 -6.73
C PRO A 168 14.56 -21.83 -8.11
N GLY A 169 14.85 -20.55 -8.32
CA GLY A 169 15.60 -20.08 -9.50
C GLY A 169 14.76 -19.41 -10.57
N ALA A 170 14.13 -18.29 -10.23
CA ALA A 170 13.93 -17.19 -11.17
C ALA A 170 13.79 -15.93 -10.32
N GLY A 171 14.73 -14.98 -10.45
CA GLY A 171 14.66 -13.71 -9.76
C GLY A 171 13.35 -13.00 -10.10
N ILE A 172 12.43 -12.96 -9.15
CA ILE A 172 11.26 -12.09 -9.20
C ILE A 172 11.64 -10.81 -8.47
N SER A 173 12.47 -9.99 -9.13
CA SER A 173 12.31 -8.55 -9.01
C SER A 173 10.97 -8.23 -9.66
N ARG A 174 9.90 -8.24 -8.86
CA ARG A 174 8.70 -7.49 -9.18
C ARG A 174 8.26 -6.82 -7.90
N ASP A 175 8.31 -5.50 -7.94
CA ASP A 175 7.37 -4.63 -7.26
C ASP A 175 6.08 -5.40 -6.99
N THR A 176 5.70 -5.56 -5.72
CA THR A 176 4.33 -5.93 -5.39
C THR A 176 3.47 -4.85 -6.03
N PRO A 177 2.74 -5.14 -7.13
CA PRO A 177 1.90 -4.11 -7.70
C PRO A 177 0.80 -3.89 -6.68
N ALA A 178 0.64 -2.63 -6.25
CA ALA A 178 -0.65 -2.21 -5.75
C ALA A 178 -1.70 -2.70 -6.76
N SER A 179 -2.74 -3.29 -6.21
CA SER A 179 -3.71 -4.02 -7.00
C SER A 179 -4.57 -3.00 -7.78
N SER A 180 -4.69 -3.18 -9.11
CA SER A 180 -5.59 -2.50 -10.07
C SER A 180 -4.98 -1.40 -10.99
N PRO A 181 -5.47 -1.19 -12.23
CA PRO A 181 -4.64 -0.81 -13.38
C PRO A 181 -4.25 0.67 -13.37
N ALA A 182 -2.95 0.94 -13.41
CA ALA A 182 -2.43 2.28 -13.66
C ALA A 182 -2.78 2.70 -15.10
N THR A 183 -3.69 3.67 -15.26
CA THR A 183 -3.82 4.40 -16.52
C THR A 183 -2.57 5.26 -16.70
N THR A 184 -1.57 4.71 -17.38
CA THR A 184 -0.36 5.45 -17.75
C THR A 184 -0.74 6.50 -18.78
N THR A 185 -0.94 7.75 -18.35
CA THR A 185 -0.91 8.88 -19.29
C THR A 185 0.54 9.30 -19.45
N SER A 186 1.22 8.67 -20.42
CA SER A 186 2.54 9.10 -20.88
C SER A 186 2.44 10.51 -21.44
N ARG A 187 2.95 11.50 -20.72
CA ARG A 187 3.17 12.84 -21.29
C ARG A 187 4.58 12.90 -21.86
N THR A 188 4.67 12.71 -23.17
CA THR A 188 5.88 12.95 -23.96
C THR A 188 6.30 14.41 -23.82
N ALA A 189 7.44 14.67 -23.19
CA ALA A 189 8.09 15.98 -23.24
C ALA A 189 8.85 16.14 -24.57
N PRO A 190 8.71 17.26 -25.31
CA PRO A 190 9.59 17.52 -26.43
C PRO A 190 10.94 18.05 -25.91
N LYS A 191 11.98 17.32 -26.31
CA LYS A 191 13.41 17.61 -26.18
C LYS A 191 13.78 18.89 -26.95
N LYS A 192 14.44 19.84 -26.28
CA LYS A 192 15.47 20.70 -26.90
C LYS A 192 16.40 21.28 -25.83
N GLU A 193 17.65 20.84 -25.91
CA GLU A 193 18.87 21.39 -25.29
C GLU A 193 19.79 21.80 -26.46
N PRO A 194 20.95 22.45 -26.25
CA PRO A 194 21.29 23.61 -25.40
C PRO A 194 21.97 24.72 -26.23
N ALA A 195 22.29 25.88 -25.65
CA ALA A 195 23.57 26.58 -25.89
C ALA A 195 23.77 27.77 -24.95
N HIS A 196 25.02 27.87 -24.50
CA HIS A 196 25.61 28.84 -23.58
C HIS A 196 25.84 30.23 -24.18
N ASP A 197 25.70 31.23 -23.30
CA ASP A 197 26.63 32.34 -23.06
C ASP A 197 26.62 33.62 -23.95
N LYS A 198 26.85 34.73 -23.23
CA LYS A 198 27.38 36.04 -23.62
C LYS A 198 26.48 37.19 -24.13
N LEU A 199 26.37 38.18 -23.22
CA LEU A 199 27.03 39.51 -23.30
C LEU A 199 26.18 40.73 -23.71
N GLU A 200 26.13 41.65 -22.75
CA GLU A 200 26.14 43.13 -22.83
C GLU A 200 25.12 43.91 -23.68
N SER A 201 24.37 44.76 -22.95
CA SER A 201 24.51 46.23 -23.00
C SER A 201 24.54 46.90 -24.39
N ARG A 202 23.42 47.55 -24.77
CA ARG A 202 23.32 49.01 -24.98
C ARG A 202 22.03 49.43 -25.72
N ARG A 203 21.30 50.33 -25.03
CA ARG A 203 20.67 51.59 -25.47
C ARG A 203 19.68 51.65 -26.66
N GLN A 204 18.57 52.34 -26.33
CA GLN A 204 17.86 53.40 -27.07
C GLN A 204 16.90 52.94 -28.20
N THR A 205 15.67 53.42 -28.37
CA THR A 205 15.04 54.76 -28.15
C THR A 205 13.49 54.70 -28.21
N ARG A 206 12.83 55.68 -27.54
CA ARG A 206 11.58 56.42 -27.91
C ARG A 206 10.24 55.64 -27.95
N SER A 207 9.04 56.15 -27.64
CA SER A 207 8.41 57.46 -27.31
C SER A 207 7.29 57.14 -26.28
N SER A 208 6.82 58.03 -25.39
CA SER A 208 6.27 59.38 -25.58
C SER A 208 6.36 60.19 -24.29
#